data_AF-A0AAX2E4J2-F1
#
_entry.id   AF-A0AAX2E4J2-F1
#
_cell.length_a   1.000
_cell.length_b   1.000
_cell.length_c   1.000
_cell.angle_alpha   90.00
_cell.angle_beta   90.00
_cell.angle_gamma   90.00
#
_symmetry.space_group_name_H-M   'P 1'
#
loop_
_entity.id
_entity.type
_entity.pdbx_description
1 polymer ?
#
loop_
_entity_poly.entity_id
_entity_poly.type
_entity_poly.pdbx_seq_one_letter_code
_entity_poly.pdbx_strand_id
1 'polypeptide(L)'
;MKIYFFAKTLGFDVVASANEAPPEGAVEISQAEYAELFAGQGVGKRIVANDNGAPILVDPAGPSPEQLVSIERAWRDSELLKTDALVARHRDELESQAATTLSDADYNALQAYRCDLRSWPKSRKFPAVTDRPVLRMTSGTTGATVKRKRVRKPVQMTESV
;
A
#
# COMPACT_ATOMS: atom_id res chain seq x y z
N MET A 1 22.89 -14.46 34.25
CA MET A 1 22.97 -13.69 33.00
C MET A 1 22.42 -12.31 33.28
N LYS A 2 23.22 -11.27 33.04
CA LYS A 2 22.82 -9.87 33.18
C LYS A 2 22.76 -9.23 31.80
N ILE A 3 21.83 -8.31 31.61
CA ILE A 3 21.69 -7.55 30.36
C ILE A 3 21.93 -6.09 30.67
N TYR A 4 22.78 -5.47 29.88
CA TYR A 4 23.18 -4.08 30.04
C TYR A 4 22.79 -3.30 28.79
N PHE A 5 22.15 -2.14 28.96
CA PHE A 5 21.78 -1.22 27.89
C PHE A 5 22.68 0.01 27.90
N PHE A 6 23.13 0.44 26.72
CA PHE A 6 24.00 1.61 26.54
C PHE A 6 23.24 2.74 25.86
N ALA A 7 22.92 3.80 26.61
CA ALA A 7 22.16 4.94 26.10
C ALA A 7 22.82 5.64 24.88
N LYS A 8 24.15 5.68 24.81
CA LYS A 8 24.90 6.36 23.73
C LYS A 8 24.81 5.63 22.39
N THR A 9 24.83 4.30 22.41
CA THR A 9 24.85 3.47 21.19
C THR A 9 23.50 2.82 20.91
N LEU A 10 22.56 2.91 21.86
CA LEU A 10 21.30 2.15 21.87
C LEU A 10 21.52 0.63 21.74
N GLY A 11 22.69 0.17 22.20
CA GLY A 11 23.10 -1.24 22.13
C GLY A 11 22.81 -2.00 23.43
N PHE A 12 22.81 -3.33 23.32
CA PHE A 12 22.70 -4.26 24.44
C PHE A 12 23.94 -5.14 24.52
N ASP A 13 24.36 -5.43 25.75
CA ASP A 13 25.38 -6.43 26.04
C ASP A 13 24.82 -7.46 27.03
N VAL A 14 25.14 -8.73 26.80
CA VAL A 14 24.61 -9.86 27.56
C VAL A 14 25.77 -10.58 28.22
N VAL A 15 25.89 -10.40 29.53
CA VAL A 15 27.01 -10.93 30.32
C VAL A 15 26.57 -12.20 31.04
N ALA A 16 27.26 -13.30 30.76
CA ALA A 16 26.96 -14.60 31.35
C ALA A 16 27.29 -14.65 32.86
N SER A 17 28.36 -13.97 33.29
CA SER A 17 28.86 -13.94 34.66
C SER A 17 28.24 -12.81 35.49
N ALA A 18 27.64 -13.13 36.62
CA ALA A 18 26.97 -12.15 37.49
C ALA A 18 27.94 -11.32 38.37
N ASN A 19 29.22 -11.70 38.42
CA ASN A 19 30.26 -11.08 39.25
C ASN A 19 31.02 -9.95 38.54
N GLU A 20 30.65 -9.64 37.30
CA GLU A 20 31.29 -8.58 36.52
C GLU A 20 30.63 -7.24 36.83
N ALA A 21 31.44 -6.24 37.17
CA ALA A 21 30.96 -4.89 37.40
C ALA A 21 30.25 -4.36 36.13
N PRO A 22 29.18 -3.57 36.26
CA PRO A 22 28.48 -3.02 35.11
C PRO A 22 29.46 -2.17 34.28
N PRO A 23 29.44 -2.29 32.93
CA PRO A 23 30.22 -1.42 32.07
C PRO A 23 29.90 0.07 32.30
N GLU A 24 30.89 0.94 32.09
CA GLU A 24 30.72 2.37 32.32
C GLU A 24 29.59 2.96 31.46
N GLY A 25 28.63 3.62 32.11
CA GLY A 25 27.48 4.23 31.43
C GLY A 25 26.40 3.25 30.95
N ALA A 26 26.45 1.99 31.40
CA ALA A 26 25.41 1.00 31.12
C ALA A 26 24.36 0.93 32.22
N VAL A 27 23.11 0.69 31.83
CA VAL A 27 21.98 0.44 32.73
C VAL A 27 21.65 -1.04 32.71
N GLU A 28 21.66 -1.70 33.87
CA GLU A 28 21.21 -3.09 34.00
C GLU A 28 19.70 -3.17 33.79
N ILE A 29 19.26 -4.07 32.93
CA ILE A 29 17.84 -4.38 32.69
C ILE A 29 17.57 -5.87 32.87
N SER A 30 16.33 -6.20 33.19
CA SER A 30 15.88 -7.57 33.34
C SER A 30 15.70 -8.26 31.99
N GLN A 31 15.73 -9.60 32.01
CA GLN A 31 15.42 -10.43 30.84
C GLN A 31 14.00 -10.16 30.30
N ALA A 32 13.05 -9.86 31.18
CA ALA A 32 11.67 -9.56 30.81
C ALA A 32 11.59 -8.22 30.07
N GLU A 33 12.21 -7.17 30.59
CA GLU A 33 12.28 -5.86 29.92
C GLU A 33 12.98 -5.98 28.57
N TYR A 34 14.09 -6.71 28.49
CA TYR A 34 14.76 -6.97 27.21
C TYR A 34 13.81 -7.64 26.20
N ALA A 35 13.07 -8.68 26.61
CA ALA A 35 12.11 -9.34 25.74
C ALA A 35 10.97 -8.40 25.30
N GLU A 36 10.46 -7.56 26.19
CA GLU A 36 9.42 -6.57 25.89
C GLU A 36 9.90 -5.50 24.90
N LEU A 37 11.14 -5.01 25.05
CA LEU A 37 11.75 -4.04 24.14
C LEU A 37 11.85 -4.61 22.72
N PHE A 38 12.31 -5.85 22.58
CA PHE A 38 12.41 -6.51 21.27
C PHE A 38 11.05 -6.87 20.68
N ALA A 39 10.09 -7.28 21.51
CA ALA A 39 8.70 -7.46 21.07
C ALA A 39 8.09 -6.14 20.57
N GLY A 40 8.36 -5.04 21.29
CA GLY A 40 7.99 -3.68 20.90
C GLY A 40 8.59 -3.26 19.56
N GLN A 41 9.87 -3.56 19.33
CA GLN A 41 10.52 -3.32 18.05
C GLN A 41 9.89 -4.16 16.93
N GLY A 42 9.49 -5.41 17.23
CA GLY A 42 8.78 -6.29 16.29
C GLY A 42 7.42 -5.75 15.84
N VAL A 43 6.76 -4.90 16.65
CA VAL A 43 5.51 -4.22 16.29
C VAL A 43 5.73 -2.79 15.75
N GLY A 44 6.97 -2.41 15.45
CA GLY A 44 7.31 -1.16 14.77
C GLY A 44 7.64 0.02 15.68
N LYS A 45 7.75 -0.17 17.00
CA LYS A 45 8.26 0.86 17.92
C LYS A 45 9.78 0.98 17.82
N ARG A 46 10.31 2.10 18.30
CA ARG A 46 11.77 2.33 18.40
C ARG A 46 12.18 2.31 19.86
N ILE A 47 13.29 1.62 20.14
CA ILE A 47 13.94 1.69 21.45
C ILE A 47 14.78 2.98 21.49
N VAL A 48 14.55 3.83 22.48
CA VAL A 48 15.34 5.04 22.75
C VAL A 48 15.74 5.09 24.22
N ALA A 49 16.78 5.84 24.56
CA ALA A 49 17.13 6.10 25.95
C ALA A 49 16.28 7.24 26.52
N ASN A 50 15.77 7.08 27.74
CA ASN A 50 15.18 8.18 28.51
C ASN A 50 16.27 9.03 29.20
N ASP A 51 15.85 10.07 29.93
CA ASP A 51 16.78 10.98 30.64
C ASP A 51 17.65 10.29 31.69
N ASN A 52 17.22 9.13 32.19
CA ASN A 52 17.96 8.30 33.14
C ASN A 52 18.86 7.26 32.45
N GLY A 53 18.94 7.27 31.12
CA GLY A 53 19.72 6.32 30.32
C GLY A 53 19.09 4.93 30.19
N ALA A 54 17.87 4.73 30.68
CA ALA A 54 17.15 3.45 30.56
C ALA A 54 16.41 3.35 29.22
N PRO A 55 16.27 2.14 28.65
CA PRO A 55 15.59 1.95 27.39
C PRO A 55 14.07 2.09 27.56
N ILE A 56 13.45 2.86 26.68
CA ILE A 56 12.00 3.01 26.56
C ILE A 56 11.55 2.76 25.12
N LEU A 57 10.33 2.27 24.96
CA LEU A 57 9.69 2.15 23.65
C LEU A 57 8.94 3.43 23.32
N VAL A 58 9.28 4.02 22.19
CA VAL A 58 8.56 5.17 21.62
C VAL A 58 8.04 4.81 20.24
N ASP A 59 6.90 5.40 19.88
CA ASP A 59 6.43 5.33 18.51
C ASP A 59 7.38 6.15 17.62
N PRO A 60 7.77 5.64 16.43
CA PRO A 60 8.60 6.41 15.52
C PRO A 60 7.88 7.71 15.15
N ALA A 61 8.63 8.82 15.09
CA ALA A 61 8.09 10.06 14.59
C ALA A 61 7.48 9.82 13.20
N GLY A 62 6.25 10.27 13.02
CA GLY A 62 5.58 10.22 11.73
C GLY A 62 6.37 10.97 10.65
N PRO A 63 6.06 10.74 9.37
CA PRO A 63 6.69 11.48 8.28
C PRO A 63 6.51 12.99 8.47
N SER A 64 7.56 13.75 8.16
CA SER A 64 7.49 15.21 8.14
C SER A 64 6.47 15.71 7.10
N PRO A 65 5.99 16.95 7.22
CA PRO A 65 5.09 17.53 6.21
C PRO A 65 5.66 17.43 4.78
N GLU A 66 6.96 17.65 4.61
CA GLU A 66 7.63 17.52 3.30
C GLU A 66 7.69 16.07 2.80
N GLN A 67 7.89 15.12 3.70
CA GLN A 67 7.82 13.69 3.38
C GLN A 67 6.41 13.28 2.98
N LEU A 68 5.38 13.75 3.69
CA LEU A 68 3.98 13.52 3.33
C LEU A 68 3.66 14.06 1.92
N VAL A 69 4.10 15.29 1.61
CA VAL A 69 3.96 15.88 0.27
C VAL A 69 4.62 15.00 -0.80
N SER A 70 5.82 14.49 -0.53
CA SER A 70 6.57 13.66 -1.47
C SER A 70 5.92 12.30 -1.69
N ILE A 71 5.49 11.64 -0.61
CA ILE A 71 4.73 10.38 -0.64
C ILE A 71 3.48 10.55 -1.50
N GLU A 72 2.78 11.67 -1.34
CA GLU A 72 1.49 11.88 -2.00
C GLU A 72 1.61 12.24 -3.49
N ARG A 73 2.69 12.93 -3.87
CA ARG A 73 3.05 13.10 -5.29
C ARG A 73 3.42 11.76 -5.94
N ALA A 74 4.19 10.93 -5.24
CA ALA A 74 4.55 9.60 -5.73
C ALA A 74 3.31 8.70 -5.88
N TRP A 75 2.37 8.77 -4.94
CA TRP A 75 1.08 8.07 -5.04
C TRP A 75 0.29 8.51 -6.28
N ARG A 76 0.13 9.82 -6.50
CA ARG A 76 -0.52 10.38 -7.70
C ARG A 76 0.12 9.84 -8.97
N ASP A 77 1.45 9.85 -9.04
CA ASP A 77 2.19 9.40 -10.22
C ASP A 77 2.01 7.90 -10.48
N SER A 78 1.96 7.10 -9.41
CA SER A 78 1.64 5.67 -9.50
C SER A 78 0.22 5.43 -10.05
N GLU A 79 -0.78 6.19 -9.59
CA GLU A 79 -2.16 6.07 -10.08
C GLU A 79 -2.31 6.50 -11.54
N LEU A 80 -1.60 7.55 -11.95
CA LEU A 80 -1.53 7.96 -13.36
C LEU A 80 -0.86 6.87 -14.22
N LEU A 81 0.20 6.23 -13.73
CA LEU A 81 0.88 5.16 -14.47
C LEU A 81 -0.02 3.92 -14.64
N LYS A 82 -0.72 3.50 -13.57
CA LYS A 82 -1.64 2.34 -13.61
C LYS A 82 -2.76 2.50 -14.63
N THR A 83 -3.23 3.72 -14.82
CA THR A 83 -4.36 4.03 -15.71
C THR A 83 -3.94 4.35 -17.14
N ASP A 84 -2.64 4.47 -17.42
CA ASP A 84 -2.12 4.93 -18.71
C ASP A 84 -2.39 3.92 -19.84
N ALA A 85 -2.12 2.64 -19.58
CA ALA A 85 -2.35 1.57 -20.56
C ALA A 85 -3.83 1.39 -20.94
N LEU A 86 -4.77 1.70 -20.01
CA LEU A 86 -6.20 1.66 -20.30
C LEU A 86 -6.61 2.78 -21.27
N VAL A 87 -6.05 3.98 -21.09
CA VAL A 87 -6.30 5.11 -21.98
C VAL A 87 -5.67 4.88 -23.35
N ALA A 88 -4.43 4.37 -23.40
CA ALA A 88 -3.76 4.04 -24.65
C ALA A 88 -4.56 3.00 -25.45
N ARG A 89 -4.93 1.88 -24.82
CA ARG A 89 -5.74 0.83 -25.47
C ARG A 89 -7.06 1.37 -26.02
N HIS A 90 -7.79 2.16 -25.22
CA HIS A 90 -9.06 2.70 -25.68
C HIS A 90 -8.89 3.62 -26.91
N ARG A 91 -7.80 4.40 -26.97
CA ARG A 91 -7.48 5.21 -28.17
C ARG A 91 -7.14 4.33 -29.37
N ASP A 92 -6.30 3.31 -29.19
CA ASP A 92 -5.94 2.36 -30.25
C ASP A 92 -7.19 1.64 -30.81
N GLU A 93 -8.13 1.25 -29.94
CA GLU A 93 -9.41 0.64 -30.33
C GLU A 93 -10.27 1.59 -31.16
N LEU A 94 -10.35 2.88 -30.79
CA LEU A 94 -11.08 3.89 -31.56
C LEU A 94 -10.42 4.17 -32.91
N GLU A 95 -9.09 4.29 -32.95
CA GLU A 95 -8.33 4.53 -34.19
C GLU A 95 -8.44 3.34 -35.16
N SER A 96 -8.46 2.11 -34.63
CA SER A 96 -8.66 0.89 -35.42
C SER A 96 -10.13 0.58 -35.75
N GLN A 97 -11.08 1.41 -35.30
CA GLN A 97 -12.52 1.19 -35.44
C GLN A 97 -12.98 -0.17 -34.86
N ALA A 98 -12.26 -0.68 -33.87
CA ALA A 98 -12.60 -1.89 -33.15
C ALA A 98 -13.69 -1.62 -32.10
N ALA A 99 -14.34 -2.68 -31.62
CA ALA A 99 -15.20 -2.56 -30.46
C ALA A 99 -14.35 -2.21 -29.22
N THR A 100 -14.73 -1.16 -28.50
CA THR A 100 -13.99 -0.72 -27.31
C THR A 100 -14.17 -1.68 -26.16
N THR A 101 -13.09 -1.95 -25.42
CA THR A 101 -13.14 -2.79 -24.20
C THR A 101 -13.80 -2.04 -23.04
N LEU A 102 -13.66 -0.71 -23.00
CA LEU A 102 -14.30 0.18 -22.03
C LEU A 102 -15.56 0.81 -22.64
N SER A 103 -16.60 0.95 -21.82
CA SER A 103 -17.76 1.76 -22.17
C SER A 103 -17.38 3.26 -22.20
N ASP A 104 -18.09 4.05 -23.00
CA ASP A 104 -17.86 5.50 -23.07
C ASP A 104 -18.02 6.17 -21.69
N ALA A 105 -18.98 5.69 -20.88
CA ALA A 105 -19.19 6.18 -19.52
C ALA A 105 -17.98 5.88 -18.62
N ASP A 106 -17.45 4.66 -18.67
CA ASP A 106 -16.28 4.26 -17.87
C ASP A 106 -15.00 4.98 -18.34
N TYR A 107 -14.85 5.20 -19.65
CA TYR A 107 -13.73 5.97 -20.20
C TYR A 107 -13.80 7.44 -19.78
N ASN A 108 -14.98 8.07 -19.82
CA ASN A 108 -15.17 9.44 -19.35
C ASN A 108 -14.89 9.56 -17.84
N ALA A 109 -15.36 8.59 -17.04
CA ALA A 109 -15.06 8.55 -15.61
C ALA A 109 -13.55 8.39 -15.34
N LEU A 110 -12.85 7.57 -16.13
CA LEU A 110 -11.41 7.40 -16.07
C LEU A 110 -10.66 8.71 -16.41
N GLN A 111 -11.10 9.43 -17.45
CA GLN A 111 -10.48 10.71 -17.81
C GLN A 111 -10.72 11.78 -16.74
N ALA A 112 -11.93 11.87 -16.18
CA ALA A 112 -12.24 12.76 -15.06
C ALA A 112 -11.33 12.46 -13.85
N TYR A 113 -11.22 11.18 -13.46
CA TYR A 113 -10.31 10.76 -12.40
C TYR A 113 -8.85 11.18 -12.65
N ARG A 114 -8.33 10.99 -13.86
CA ARG A 114 -6.97 11.42 -14.23
C ARG A 114 -6.79 12.94 -14.17
N CYS A 115 -7.83 13.71 -14.50
CA CYS A 115 -7.83 15.17 -14.34
C CYS A 115 -7.80 15.58 -12.86
N ASP A 116 -8.58 14.90 -12.01
CA ASP A 116 -8.60 15.13 -10.56
C ASP A 116 -7.24 14.80 -9.94
N LEU A 117 -6.59 13.70 -10.33
CA LEU A 117 -5.23 13.35 -9.92
C LEU A 117 -4.21 14.44 -10.28
N ARG A 118 -4.30 15.01 -11.48
CA ARG A 118 -3.38 16.11 -11.89
C ARG A 118 -3.64 17.40 -11.12
N SER A 119 -4.88 17.63 -10.72
CA SER A 119 -5.30 18.81 -9.94
C SER A 119 -5.05 18.63 -8.45
N TRP A 120 -4.92 17.39 -7.97
CA TRP A 120 -4.77 17.03 -6.55
C TRP A 120 -3.66 17.79 -5.82
N PRO A 121 -2.42 17.93 -6.34
CA PRO A 121 -1.36 18.68 -5.66
C PRO A 121 -1.63 20.18 -5.50
N LYS A 122 -2.62 20.73 -6.21
CA LYS A 122 -3.04 22.13 -6.12
C LYS A 122 -4.23 22.31 -5.15
N SER A 123 -4.80 21.22 -4.67
CA SER A 123 -5.92 21.25 -3.72
C SER A 123 -5.47 21.75 -2.36
N ARG A 124 -6.33 22.51 -1.67
CA ARG A 124 -6.10 22.93 -0.28
C ARG A 124 -6.02 21.76 0.71
N LYS A 125 -6.58 20.61 0.32
CA LYS A 125 -6.61 19.40 1.14
C LYS A 125 -5.38 18.52 0.95
N PHE A 126 -4.48 18.87 0.02
CA PHE A 126 -3.23 18.15 -0.15
C PHE A 126 -2.30 18.39 1.06
N PRO A 127 -1.63 17.35 1.62
CA PRO A 127 -1.51 15.96 1.18
C PRO A 127 -2.41 14.96 1.96
N ALA A 128 -3.61 15.36 2.40
CA ALA A 128 -4.48 14.51 3.22
C ALA A 128 -4.99 13.27 2.46
N VAL A 129 -4.68 12.09 2.99
CA VAL A 129 -5.05 10.78 2.39
C VAL A 129 -6.55 10.60 2.25
N THR A 130 -7.35 11.18 3.16
CA THR A 130 -8.81 11.09 3.17
C THR A 130 -9.47 11.75 1.96
N ASP A 131 -8.78 12.66 1.29
CA ASP A 131 -9.30 13.46 0.19
C ASP A 131 -8.66 13.10 -1.16
N ARG A 132 -8.00 11.94 -1.21
CA ARG A 132 -7.51 11.35 -2.45
C ARG A 132 -8.65 11.20 -3.46
N PRO A 133 -8.44 11.58 -4.74
CA PRO A 133 -9.40 11.26 -5.79
C PRO A 133 -9.67 9.75 -5.83
N VAL A 134 -10.91 9.36 -6.13
CA VAL A 134 -11.33 7.96 -6.23
C VAL A 134 -11.97 7.73 -7.58
N LEU A 135 -11.44 6.76 -8.33
CA LEU A 135 -12.03 6.31 -9.58
C LEU A 135 -13.34 5.58 -9.31
N ARG A 136 -14.43 6.05 -9.91
CA ARG A 136 -15.73 5.38 -9.89
C ARG A 136 -16.14 5.03 -11.31
N MET A 137 -15.89 3.79 -11.70
CA MET A 137 -16.38 3.25 -12.96
C MET A 137 -17.83 2.77 -12.79
N THR A 138 -18.63 2.99 -13.81
CA THR A 138 -20.06 2.64 -13.90
C THR A 138 -20.27 1.28 -14.56
N SER A 139 -19.27 0.38 -14.48
CA SER A 139 -19.35 -0.93 -15.12
C SER A 139 -20.52 -1.71 -14.54
N GLY A 140 -21.65 -1.62 -15.25
CA GLY A 140 -22.91 -2.20 -14.85
C GLY A 140 -22.80 -3.71 -14.80
N THR A 141 -23.38 -4.29 -13.76
CA THR A 141 -23.90 -5.65 -13.77
C THR A 141 -24.77 -5.84 -15.02
N THR A 142 -24.22 -6.34 -16.13
CA THR A 142 -25.01 -6.89 -17.23
C THR A 142 -24.22 -8.00 -17.89
N GLY A 143 -24.17 -9.14 -17.21
CA GLY A 143 -24.04 -10.42 -17.91
C GLY A 143 -25.26 -10.57 -18.80
N ALA A 144 -25.16 -10.09 -20.03
CA ALA A 144 -26.11 -10.34 -21.09
C ALA A 144 -26.32 -11.85 -21.18
N THR A 145 -27.53 -12.31 -20.87
CA THR A 145 -27.97 -13.67 -21.18
C THR A 145 -27.96 -13.83 -22.69
N VAL A 146 -26.89 -14.44 -23.23
CA VAL A 146 -26.87 -14.91 -24.60
C VAL A 146 -27.82 -16.10 -24.69
N LYS A 147 -29.10 -15.86 -25.03
CA LYS A 147 -30.02 -16.93 -25.45
C LYS A 147 -29.49 -17.53 -26.76
N ARG A 148 -28.61 -18.52 -26.68
CA ARG A 148 -28.24 -19.36 -27.83
C ARG A 148 -29.48 -20.16 -28.23
N LYS A 149 -30.19 -19.71 -29.28
CA LYS A 149 -31.26 -20.48 -29.92
C LYS A 149 -30.61 -21.70 -30.59
N ARG A 150 -30.60 -22.85 -29.92
CA ARG A 150 -30.18 -24.14 -30.49
C ARG A 150 -31.12 -24.47 -31.66
N VAL A 151 -30.67 -24.24 -32.89
CA VAL A 151 -31.29 -24.82 -34.08
C VAL A 151 -30.87 -26.30 -34.12
N ARG A 152 -31.81 -27.21 -33.83
CA ARG A 152 -31.58 -28.65 -34.04
C ARG A 152 -31.69 -28.92 -35.54
N LYS A 153 -30.58 -29.34 -36.16
CA LYS A 153 -30.56 -29.86 -37.53
C LYS A 153 -31.15 -31.29 -37.49
N PRO A 154 -32.21 -31.63 -38.24
CA PRO A 154 -32.70 -33.00 -38.28
C PRO A 154 -31.69 -33.88 -39.06
N VAL A 155 -31.32 -35.01 -38.45
CA VAL A 155 -30.56 -36.09 -39.10
C VAL A 155 -31.52 -36.80 -40.05
N GLN A 156 -31.22 -36.75 -41.35
CA GLN A 156 -31.89 -37.58 -42.35
C GLN A 156 -31.36 -39.01 -42.19
N MET A 157 -32.22 -39.94 -41.78
CA MET A 157 -31.94 -41.36 -41.83
C MET A 157 -32.15 -41.81 -43.28
N THR A 158 -31.06 -42.14 -43.97
CA THR A 158 -31.12 -42.88 -45.23
C THR A 158 -31.32 -44.36 -44.89
N GLU A 159 -32.54 -44.85 -45.04
CA GLU A 159 -32.79 -46.29 -45.24
C GLU A 159 -32.33 -46.65 -46.65
N SER A 160 -31.39 -47.60 -46.74
CA SER A 160 -31.06 -48.30 -47.97
C SER A 160 -31.76 -49.65 -47.96
N VAL A 161 -32.48 -49.93 -49.04
CA VAL A 161 -33.06 -51.24 -49.41
C VAL A 161 -31.95 -52.22 -49.81
#